data_AF-A0A256J858-F1
#
_entry.id   AF-A0A256J858-F1
#
_cell.length_a   1.000
_cell.length_b   1.000
_cell.length_c   1.000
_cell.angle_alpha   90.00
_cell.angle_beta   90.00
_cell.angle_gamma   90.00
#
_symmetry.space_group_name_H-M   'P 1'
#
loop_
_entity.id
_entity.type
_entity.pdbx_description
1 polymer ?
#
loop_
_entity_poly.entity_id
_entity_poly.type
_entity_poly.pdbx_seq_one_letter_code
_entity_poly.pdbx_strand_id
1 'polypeptide(L)'
;MTGGTPVAGETLPGAGGGDDDADRVVCHVDMDCFYASCERLRRPDLAGEPVVVGMGYEPGESIGAVATASYEAREFGVESAMPISEALELLPRRADADPDDPDAP
;
A
#
# COMPACT_ATOMS: atom_id res chain seq x y z
N MET A 1 33.05 22.92 -39.39
CA MET A 1 32.35 22.87 -38.10
C MET A 1 31.32 21.76 -38.20
N THR A 2 31.56 20.65 -37.51
CA THR A 2 30.76 19.42 -37.53
C THR A 2 29.49 19.61 -36.70
N GLY A 3 28.33 19.57 -37.33
CA GLY A 3 27.05 19.46 -36.63
C GLY A 3 26.87 18.02 -36.13
N GLY A 4 26.86 17.84 -34.80
CA GLY A 4 26.59 16.55 -34.18
C GLY A 4 25.13 16.17 -34.36
N THR A 5 24.88 14.95 -34.83
CA THR A 5 23.55 14.33 -34.82
C THR A 5 23.14 14.08 -33.36
N PRO A 6 21.92 14.45 -32.93
CA PRO A 6 21.46 14.09 -31.59
C PRO A 6 21.25 12.58 -31.55
N VAL A 7 21.90 11.92 -30.59
CA VAL A 7 21.71 10.49 -30.36
C VAL A 7 20.34 10.33 -29.72
N ALA A 8 19.40 9.71 -30.44
CA ALA A 8 18.10 9.37 -29.90
C ALA A 8 18.31 8.47 -28.67
N GLY A 9 17.84 8.91 -27.51
CA GLY A 9 17.84 8.09 -26.30
C GLY A 9 17.08 6.81 -26.59
N GLU A 10 17.70 5.67 -26.28
CA GLU A 10 17.10 4.36 -26.52
C GLU A 10 15.77 4.29 -25.75
N THR A 11 14.69 4.18 -26.51
CA THR A 11 13.34 4.04 -25.97
C THR A 11 13.12 2.59 -25.56
N LEU A 12 12.46 2.37 -24.43
CA LEU A 12 12.15 1.03 -23.94
C LEU A 12 11.38 0.22 -25.02
N PRO A 13 11.64 -1.09 -25.15
CA PRO A 13 10.88 -1.93 -26.07
C PRO A 13 9.37 -1.78 -25.80
N GLY A 14 8.61 -1.30 -26.80
CA GLY A 14 7.17 -1.03 -26.70
C GLY A 14 6.76 0.45 -26.73
N ALA A 15 7.71 1.39 -26.62
CA ALA A 15 7.45 2.82 -26.65
C ALA A 15 7.87 3.51 -27.97
N GLY A 16 8.05 2.75 -29.06
CA GLY A 16 8.35 3.31 -30.38
C GLY A 16 7.19 4.13 -30.95
N GLY A 17 7.48 5.38 -31.33
CA GLY A 17 6.62 6.24 -32.13
C GLY A 17 6.74 5.90 -33.62
N GLY A 18 5.67 5.37 -34.18
CA GLY A 18 5.30 5.44 -35.58
C GLY A 18 3.87 5.94 -35.64
N ASP A 19 3.47 6.59 -36.72
CA ASP A 19 2.18 7.28 -36.92
C ASP A 19 0.93 6.37 -36.78
N ASP A 20 0.66 5.89 -35.57
CA ASP A 20 -0.56 5.19 -35.11
C ASP A 20 -1.06 5.80 -33.77
N ASP A 21 -0.80 7.08 -33.53
CA ASP A 21 -1.19 7.81 -32.30
C ASP A 21 -2.70 8.14 -32.22
N ALA A 22 -3.52 7.63 -33.14
CA ALA A 22 -4.98 7.75 -33.04
C ALA A 22 -5.62 6.71 -32.10
N ASP A 23 -4.91 5.63 -31.74
CA ASP A 23 -5.50 4.48 -31.02
C ASP A 23 -4.69 4.00 -29.78
N ARG A 24 -3.64 4.71 -29.33
CA ARG A 24 -2.85 4.28 -28.16
C ARG A 24 -3.60 4.57 -26.85
N VAL A 25 -3.99 3.51 -26.14
CA VAL A 25 -4.56 3.60 -24.79
C VAL A 25 -3.54 3.12 -23.74
N VAL A 26 -3.23 3.98 -22.77
CA VAL A 26 -2.41 3.63 -21.60
C VAL A 26 -3.34 3.48 -20.40
N CYS A 27 -3.35 2.29 -19.77
CA CYS A 27 -4.11 2.01 -18.56
C CYS A 27 -3.14 1.79 -17.39
N HIS A 28 -3.31 2.59 -16.35
CA HIS A 28 -2.66 2.38 -15.06
C HIS A 28 -3.61 1.59 -14.16
N VAL A 29 -3.10 0.52 -13.56
CA VAL A 29 -3.82 -0.31 -12.60
C VAL A 29 -3.01 -0.31 -11.33
N ASP A 30 -3.65 0.08 -10.23
CA ASP A 30 -3.09 0.06 -8.89
C ASP A 30 -4.05 -0.69 -7.96
N MET A 31 -3.49 -1.42 -6.99
CA MET A 31 -4.28 -2.22 -6.07
C MET A 31 -4.41 -1.51 -4.72
N ASP A 32 -5.65 -1.25 -4.34
CA ASP A 32 -5.99 -0.61 -3.09
C ASP A 32 -5.49 -1.42 -1.88
N CYS A 33 -4.66 -0.77 -1.05
CA CYS A 33 -4.11 -1.33 0.19
C CYS A 33 -3.65 -2.79 0.04
N PHE A 34 -2.87 -3.09 -1.01
CA PHE A 34 -2.65 -4.43 -1.54
C PHE A 34 -2.43 -5.55 -0.49
N TYR A 35 -1.50 -5.38 0.46
CA TYR A 35 -1.23 -6.43 1.44
C TYR A 35 -2.38 -6.62 2.44
N ALA A 36 -3.04 -5.54 2.87
CA ALA A 36 -4.22 -5.65 3.74
C ALA A 36 -5.38 -6.33 3.01
N SER A 37 -5.58 -6.02 1.73
CA SER A 37 -6.59 -6.67 0.87
C SER A 37 -6.30 -8.17 0.69
N CYS A 38 -5.04 -8.56 0.54
CA CYS A 38 -4.63 -9.97 0.51
C CYS A 38 -4.93 -10.69 1.85
N GLU A 39 -4.64 -10.05 2.98
CA GLU A 39 -4.91 -10.65 4.29
C GLU A 39 -6.41 -10.76 4.58
N ARG A 40 -7.23 -9.80 4.17
CA ARG A 40 -8.70 -9.91 4.26
C ARG A 40 -9.26 -11.07 3.44
N LEU A 41 -8.68 -11.37 2.29
CA LEU A 41 -9.07 -12.55 1.51
C LEU A 41 -8.76 -13.86 2.26
N ARG A 42 -7.65 -13.90 3.01
CA ARG A 42 -7.24 -15.07 3.81
C ARG A 42 -7.99 -15.18 5.13
N ARG A 43 -8.33 -14.04 5.72
CA ARG A 43 -9.03 -13.88 7.01
C ARG A 43 -10.24 -12.97 6.84
N PRO A 44 -11.39 -13.54 6.42
CA PRO A 44 -12.59 -12.76 6.14
C PRO A 44 -13.13 -11.98 7.35
N ASP A 45 -12.77 -12.39 8.57
CA ASP A 45 -13.10 -11.70 9.81
C ASP A 45 -12.38 -10.35 9.98
N LEU A 46 -11.44 -10.00 9.09
CA LEU A 46 -10.77 -8.69 9.05
C LEU A 46 -11.49 -7.69 8.12
N ALA A 47 -12.62 -8.07 7.52
CA ALA A 47 -13.39 -7.20 6.65
C ALA A 47 -14.02 -6.06 7.47
N GLY A 48 -13.77 -4.80 7.07
CA GLY A 48 -14.23 -3.62 7.80
C GLY A 48 -13.38 -3.24 9.02
N GLU A 49 -12.43 -4.09 9.42
CA GLU A 49 -11.57 -3.82 10.57
C GLU A 49 -10.36 -2.95 10.22
N PRO A 50 -9.86 -2.11 11.14
CA PRO A 50 -8.56 -1.45 10.99
C PRO A 50 -7.42 -2.48 10.91
N VAL A 51 -6.87 -2.68 9.71
CA VAL A 51 -5.76 -3.60 9.44
C VAL A 51 -4.48 -2.85 9.10
N VAL A 52 -3.38 -3.26 9.74
CA VAL A 52 -2.01 -2.87 9.43
C VAL A 52 -1.17 -4.11 9.15
N VAL A 53 -0.43 -4.09 8.05
CA VAL A 53 0.63 -5.07 7.77
C VAL A 53 1.96 -4.38 8.01
N GLY A 54 2.74 -4.87 8.98
CA GLY A 54 4.07 -4.36 9.30
C GLY A 54 5.19 -5.09 8.55
N MET A 55 6.35 -4.44 8.46
CA MET A 55 7.60 -5.01 7.94
C MET A 55 8.75 -4.74 8.91
N GLY A 56 9.60 -5.74 9.12
CA GLY A 56 10.72 -5.65 10.07
C GLY A 56 10.30 -5.55 11.54
N TYR A 57 9.07 -5.97 11.86
CA TYR A 57 8.52 -6.03 13.21
C TYR A 57 8.51 -7.46 13.74
N GLU A 58 9.05 -7.67 14.93
CA GLU A 58 8.88 -8.90 15.71
C GLU A 58 8.02 -8.63 16.97
N PRO A 59 7.20 -9.61 17.42
CA PRO A 59 6.42 -9.45 18.63
C PRO A 59 7.29 -9.11 19.85
N GLY A 60 6.99 -7.99 20.50
CA GLY A 60 7.76 -7.49 21.65
C GLY A 60 8.85 -6.49 21.30
N GLU A 61 9.12 -6.26 20.01
CA GLU A 61 9.97 -5.16 19.55
C GLU A 61 9.13 -3.93 19.18
N SER A 62 9.79 -2.78 19.05
CA SER A 62 9.19 -1.54 18.55
C SER A 62 9.77 -1.09 17.20
N ILE A 63 10.75 -1.85 16.69
CA ILE A 63 11.41 -1.58 15.43
C ILE A 63 10.54 -2.13 14.29
N GLY A 64 10.43 -1.38 13.21
CA GLY A 64 9.65 -1.75 12.03
C GLY A 64 8.85 -0.58 11.50
N ALA A 65 8.31 -0.77 10.31
CA ALA A 65 7.46 0.21 9.64
C ALA A 65 6.17 -0.43 9.12
N VAL A 66 5.14 0.38 8.94
CA VAL A 66 3.90 -0.01 8.28
C VAL A 66 4.17 -0.24 6.79
N ALA A 67 4.04 -1.48 6.34
CA ALA A 67 4.09 -1.80 4.91
C ALA A 67 2.78 -1.43 4.21
N THR A 68 1.64 -1.61 4.88
CA THR A 68 0.32 -1.23 4.38
C THR A 68 -0.62 -0.91 5.53
N ALA A 69 -1.28 0.24 5.46
CA ALA A 69 -2.45 0.57 6.26
C ALA A 69 -3.71 0.45 5.40
N SER A 70 -4.72 -0.27 5.89
CA SER A 70 -6.09 -0.27 5.35
C SER A 70 -6.73 1.12 5.43
N TYR A 71 -7.83 1.35 4.71
CA TYR A 71 -8.54 2.63 4.77
C TYR A 71 -9.07 2.92 6.17
N GLU A 72 -9.60 1.91 6.84
CA GLU A 72 -10.13 1.99 8.19
C GLU A 72 -9.01 2.34 9.18
N ALA A 73 -7.80 1.77 9.03
CA ALA A 73 -6.65 2.18 9.83
C ALA A 73 -6.18 3.63 9.54
N ARG A 74 -6.33 4.11 8.31
CA ARG A 74 -6.00 5.51 7.95
C ARG A 74 -6.94 6.51 8.60
N GLU A 75 -8.17 6.14 8.94
CA GLU A 75 -9.09 7.01 9.69
C GLU A 75 -8.57 7.31 11.12
N PHE A 76 -7.73 6.42 11.67
CA PHE A 76 -7.00 6.64 12.94
C PHE A 76 -5.67 7.40 12.74
N GLY A 77 -5.37 7.84 11.51
CA GLY A 77 -4.15 8.57 11.19
C GLY A 77 -2.94 7.70 10.87
N VAL A 78 -3.10 6.38 10.74
CA VAL A 78 -1.98 5.49 10.37
C VAL A 78 -1.71 5.55 8.87
N GLU A 79 -0.45 5.76 8.50
CA GLU A 79 0.00 5.83 7.10
C GLU A 79 1.05 4.77 6.78
N SER A 80 1.24 4.47 5.49
CA SER A 80 2.35 3.63 5.04
C SER A 80 3.70 4.29 5.39
N ALA A 81 4.69 3.46 5.69
CA ALA A 81 6.02 3.83 6.19
C ALA A 81 6.06 4.46 7.59
N MET A 82 4.92 4.65 8.27
CA MET A 82 4.88 5.05 9.68
C MET A 82 5.62 4.02 10.56
N PRO A 83 6.36 4.44 11.60
CA PRO A 83 6.94 3.51 12.58
C PRO A 83 5.85 2.65 13.23
N ILE A 84 6.10 1.33 13.38
CA ILE A 84 5.10 0.44 14.00
C ILE A 84 4.78 0.83 15.44
N SER A 85 5.76 1.38 16.17
CA SER A 85 5.54 1.89 17.52
C SER A 85 4.45 2.97 17.58
N GLU A 86 4.42 3.88 16.59
CA GLU A 86 3.43 4.95 16.51
C GLU A 86 2.05 4.39 16.09
N ALA A 87 2.02 3.50 15.10
CA ALA A 87 0.78 2.83 14.69
C ALA A 87 0.12 2.04 15.85
N LEU A 88 0.93 1.42 16.73
CA LEU A 88 0.47 0.70 17.93
C LEU A 88 -0.09 1.61 19.03
N GLU A 89 0.23 2.90 19.01
CA GLU A 89 -0.32 3.90 19.93
C GLU A 89 -1.62 4.51 19.38
N LEU A 90 -1.75 4.61 18.06
CA LEU A 90 -2.92 5.19 17.39
C LEU A 90 -4.10 4.22 17.26
N LEU A 91 -3.83 2.93 17.05
CA LEU A 91 -4.87 1.94 16.81
C LEU A 91 -5.35 1.26 18.09
N PRO A 92 -6.67 1.01 18.23
CA PRO A 92 -7.18 0.13 19.25
C PRO A 92 -6.65 -1.29 19.01
N ARG A 93 -6.36 -2.02 20.10
CA ARG A 93 -5.88 -3.40 19.99
C ARG A 93 -7.06 -4.33 20.10
N ARG A 94 -7.22 -5.21 19.10
CA ARG A 94 -8.23 -6.28 19.11
C ARG A 94 -8.17 -7.19 20.35
N ALA A 95 -7.01 -7.31 21.01
CA ALA A 95 -6.87 -8.07 22.25
C ALA A 95 -7.52 -7.38 23.47
N ASP A 96 -7.69 -6.06 23.38
CA ASP A 96 -8.30 -5.22 24.41
C ASP A 96 -9.79 -4.97 24.13
N ALA A 97 -10.32 -5.50 23.01
CA ALA A 97 -11.72 -5.41 22.61
C ALA A 97 -12.63 -6.18 23.59
N ASP A 98 -13.76 -5.56 23.97
CA ASP A 98 -14.79 -6.25 24.76
C ASP A 98 -15.47 -7.30 23.85
N PRO A 99 -15.40 -8.60 24.18
CA PRO A 99 -16.00 -9.64 23.35
C PRO A 99 -17.54 -9.54 23.27
N ASP A 100 -18.17 -8.78 24.18
CA ASP A 100 -19.62 -8.59 24.22
C ASP A 100 -20.08 -7.28 23.53
N ASP A 101 -19.17 -6.41 23.10
CA ASP A 101 -19.46 -5.17 22.37
C ASP A 101 -19.32 -5.41 20.85
N PRO A 102 -20.43 -5.41 20.07
CA PRO A 102 -20.38 -5.64 18.64
C PRO A 102 -19.71 -4.50 17.85
N ASP A 103 -19.54 -3.34 18.48
CA ASP A 103 -18.91 -2.15 17.88
C ASP A 103 -17.47 -1.95 18.38
N ALA A 104 -16.93 -2.87 19.20
CA ALA A 104 -15.54 -2.83 19.63
C ALA A 104 -14.58 -3.26 18.49
N PRO A 105 -13.56 -2.44 18.18
CA PRO A 105 -12.57 -2.74 17.13
C PRO A 105 -11.51 -3.80 17.53
#